data_AF-A0A534J2A2-F1
#
_entry.id   AF-A0A534J2A2-F1
#
_cell.length_a   1.000
_cell.length_b   1.000
_cell.length_c   1.000
_cell.angle_alpha   90.00
_cell.angle_beta   90.00
_cell.angle_gamma   90.00
#
_symmetry.space_group_name_H-M   'P 1'
#
loop_
_entity.id
_entity.type
_entity.pdbx_description
1 polymer ?
#
loop_
_entity_poly.entity_id
_entity_poly.type
_entity_poly.pdbx_seq_one_letter_code
_entity_poly.pdbx_strand_id
1 'polypeptide(L)'
;MGLLMRFASQWVAGETMADAIARAEEANHRGLGTILNLLGEHHAEQAAVDAAVDEYIDLLETISARKMDACLSIKPTQCGIMAGEDAYWRSVKRILEPVRAMDGFLWMDMERSAFTDPTLAVYRRALAEYP
;
A
#
# COMPACT_ATOMS: atom_id res chain seq x y z
N MET A 1 2.00 10.76 -22.79
CA MET A 1 2.26 9.33 -22.47
C MET A 1 3.48 8.86 -23.24
N GLY A 2 4.60 8.62 -22.56
CA GLY A 2 5.83 8.13 -23.20
C GLY A 2 5.66 6.72 -23.79
N LEU A 3 6.60 6.30 -24.66
CA LEU A 3 6.55 4.99 -25.32
C LEU A 3 6.47 3.83 -24.32
N LEU A 4 7.23 3.91 -23.22
CA LEU A 4 7.24 2.91 -22.15
C LEU A 4 5.85 2.74 -21.51
N MET A 5 5.19 3.84 -21.13
CA MET A 5 3.87 3.80 -20.51
C MET A 5 2.77 3.28 -21.45
N ARG A 6 2.91 3.48 -22.77
CA ARG A 6 1.98 2.88 -23.75
C ARG A 6 2.02 1.35 -23.73
N PHE A 7 3.19 0.76 -23.44
CA PHE A 7 3.31 -0.69 -23.29
C PHE A 7 2.92 -1.15 -21.88
N ALA A 8 3.30 -0.38 -20.86
CA ALA A 8 3.05 -0.72 -19.46
C ALA A 8 1.57 -0.56 -19.03
N SER A 9 0.77 0.26 -19.72
CA SER A 9 -0.60 0.59 -19.31
C SER A 9 -1.58 -0.59 -19.29
N GLN A 10 -1.19 -1.74 -19.83
CA GLN A 10 -1.96 -2.98 -19.71
C GLN A 10 -1.78 -3.67 -18.33
N TRP A 11 -0.74 -3.30 -17.58
CA TRP A 11 -0.41 -3.84 -16.26
C TRP A 11 -0.35 -2.79 -15.16
N VAL A 12 -0.08 -1.53 -15.52
CA VAL A 12 0.02 -0.40 -14.59
C VAL A 12 -1.15 0.55 -14.83
N ALA A 13 -1.90 0.86 -13.77
CA ALA A 13 -3.05 1.74 -13.88
C ALA A 13 -2.66 3.14 -14.38
N GLY A 14 -1.58 3.72 -13.89
CA GLY A 14 -1.00 4.95 -14.42
C GLY A 14 0.12 5.47 -13.53
N GLU A 15 0.44 6.74 -13.66
CA GLU A 15 1.57 7.38 -12.96
C GLU A 15 1.11 8.19 -11.74
N THR A 16 -0.20 8.34 -11.54
CA THR A 16 -0.77 9.16 -10.48
C THR A 16 -1.79 8.38 -9.64
N MET A 17 -2.04 8.83 -8.41
CA MET A 17 -3.16 8.33 -7.62
C MET A 17 -4.50 8.44 -8.36
N ALA A 18 -4.75 9.56 -9.05
CA ALA A 18 -5.99 9.75 -9.81
C ALA A 18 -6.16 8.69 -10.92
N ASP A 19 -5.06 8.29 -11.57
CA ASP A 19 -5.08 7.22 -12.56
C ASP A 19 -5.49 5.88 -11.96
N ALA A 20 -4.92 5.54 -10.81
CA ALA A 20 -5.20 4.30 -10.09
C ALA A 20 -6.65 4.23 -9.62
N ILE A 21 -7.15 5.32 -9.03
CA ILE A 21 -8.54 5.43 -8.56
C ILE A 21 -9.53 5.28 -9.72
N ALA A 22 -9.31 5.98 -10.85
CA ALA A 22 -10.21 5.88 -12.01
C ALA A 22 -10.31 4.43 -12.55
N ARG A 23 -9.19 3.70 -12.58
CA ARG A 23 -9.17 2.30 -13.02
C ARG A 23 -9.83 1.35 -12.01
N ALA A 24 -9.66 1.62 -10.72
CA ALA A 24 -10.32 0.85 -9.68
C ALA A 24 -11.84 1.05 -9.67
N GLU A 25 -12.32 2.29 -9.85
CA GLU A 25 -13.74 2.60 -10.01
C GLU A 25 -14.36 1.88 -11.23
N GLU A 26 -13.65 1.84 -12.36
CA GLU A 26 -14.09 1.09 -13.55
C GLU A 26 -14.22 -0.42 -13.25
N ALA A 27 -13.28 -1.00 -12.51
CA ALA A 27 -13.34 -2.40 -12.10
C ALA A 27 -14.50 -2.64 -11.12
N ASN A 28 -14.72 -1.75 -10.15
CA ASN A 28 -15.85 -1.83 -9.21
C ASN A 28 -17.20 -1.73 -9.93
N HIS A 29 -17.34 -0.85 -10.94
CA HIS A 29 -18.55 -0.78 -11.77
C HIS A 29 -18.85 -2.08 -12.54
N ARG A 30 -17.83 -2.91 -12.75
CA ARG A 30 -17.94 -4.24 -13.36
C ARG A 30 -18.15 -5.35 -12.32
N GLY A 31 -18.31 -5.00 -11.04
CA GLY A 31 -18.50 -5.95 -9.94
C GLY A 31 -17.21 -6.64 -9.49
N LEU A 32 -16.04 -6.06 -9.75
CA LEU A 32 -14.74 -6.59 -9.33
C LEU A 32 -14.16 -5.73 -8.21
N GLY A 33 -13.80 -6.37 -7.09
CA GLY A 33 -12.99 -5.74 -6.04
C GLY A 33 -11.55 -5.51 -6.52
N THR A 34 -10.87 -4.55 -5.91
CA THR A 34 -9.53 -4.13 -6.35
C THR A 34 -8.51 -4.12 -5.21
N ILE A 35 -7.26 -4.39 -5.56
CA ILE A 35 -6.12 -4.21 -4.67
C ILE A 35 -5.23 -3.15 -5.32
N LEU A 36 -5.13 -1.98 -4.69
CA LEU A 36 -4.22 -0.92 -5.12
C LEU A 36 -2.84 -1.16 -4.53
N ASN A 37 -1.83 -1.05 -5.39
CA ASN A 37 -0.44 -1.32 -5.06
C ASN A 37 0.41 -0.16 -5.60
N LEU A 38 0.98 0.62 -4.69
CA LEU A 38 1.88 1.71 -5.05
C LEU A 38 3.20 1.11 -5.55
N LEU A 39 3.59 1.48 -6.77
CA LEU A 39 4.87 1.07 -7.33
C LEU A 39 5.96 2.02 -6.86
N GLY A 40 7.08 1.47 -6.38
CA GLY A 40 8.24 2.27 -5.99
C GLY A 40 9.46 1.42 -5.65
N GLU A 41 10.57 2.11 -5.42
CA GLU A 41 11.84 1.50 -5.06
C GLU A 41 11.98 1.31 -3.54
N HIS A 42 13.02 0.58 -3.14
CA HIS A 42 13.33 0.35 -1.74
C HIS A 42 13.82 1.64 -1.06
N HIS A 43 13.24 2.00 0.09
CA HIS A 43 13.59 3.23 0.81
C HIS A 43 14.46 2.93 2.03
N ALA A 44 15.67 3.50 2.06
CA ALA A 44 16.54 3.49 3.24
C ALA A 44 16.46 4.82 4.02
N GLU A 45 16.06 5.91 3.36
CA GLU A 45 15.93 7.23 3.98
C GLU A 45 14.54 7.42 4.59
N GLN A 46 14.48 7.89 5.84
CA GLN A 46 13.24 8.08 6.59
C GLN A 46 12.26 9.02 5.85
N ALA A 47 12.76 10.07 5.20
CA ALA A 47 11.91 11.00 4.44
C ALA A 47 11.17 10.31 3.27
N ALA A 48 11.84 9.38 2.57
CA ALA A 48 11.22 8.63 1.48
C ALA A 48 10.21 7.60 1.99
N VAL A 49 10.50 6.97 3.15
CA VAL A 49 9.53 6.09 3.84
C VAL A 49 8.29 6.88 4.25
N ASP A 50 8.47 8.05 4.86
CA ASP A 50 7.35 8.88 5.32
C ASP A 50 6.48 9.33 4.15
N ALA A 51 7.09 9.77 3.03
CA ALA A 51 6.35 10.14 1.83
C ALA A 51 5.53 8.98 1.24
N ALA A 52 6.11 7.77 1.19
CA ALA A 52 5.39 6.59 0.71
C ALA A 52 4.22 6.20 1.65
N VAL A 53 4.43 6.30 2.96
CA VAL A 53 3.38 6.05 3.96
C VAL A 53 2.25 7.08 3.85
N ASP A 54 2.57 8.35 3.64
CA ASP A 54 1.58 9.41 3.43
C ASP A 54 0.75 9.14 2.18
N GLU A 55 1.37 8.72 1.07
CA GLU A 55 0.66 8.36 -0.16
C GLU A 55 -0.29 7.15 0.03
N TYR A 56 0.10 6.15 0.83
CA TYR A 56 -0.82 5.07 1.20
C TYR A 56 -2.02 5.57 2.02
N ILE A 57 -1.80 6.51 2.94
CA ILE A 57 -2.88 7.09 3.76
C ILE A 57 -3.84 7.90 2.89
N ASP A 58 -3.33 8.74 2.00
CA ASP A 58 -4.14 9.53 1.05
C ASP A 58 -5.00 8.63 0.14
N LEU A 59 -4.44 7.50 -0.29
CA LEU A 59 -5.18 6.47 -1.03
C LEU A 59 -6.32 5.87 -0.20
N LEU A 60 -6.09 5.52 1.06
CA LEU A 60 -7.12 4.96 1.95
C LEU A 60 -8.24 5.97 2.21
N GLU A 61 -7.90 7.23 2.47
CA GLU A 61 -8.87 8.30 2.64
C GLU A 61 -9.73 8.47 1.39
N THR A 62 -9.12 8.40 0.20
CA THR A 62 -9.84 8.47 -1.07
C THR A 62 -10.77 7.28 -1.29
N ILE A 63 -10.30 6.05 -1.02
CA ILE A 63 -11.10 4.82 -1.09
C ILE A 63 -12.33 4.92 -0.18
N SER A 64 -12.12 5.36 1.06
CA SER A 64 -13.18 5.53 2.05
C SER A 64 -14.20 6.60 1.64
N ALA A 65 -13.72 7.79 1.26
CA ALA A 65 -14.58 8.91 0.86
C ALA A 65 -15.47 8.58 -0.35
N ARG A 66 -14.95 7.76 -1.28
CA ARG A 66 -15.66 7.33 -2.49
C ARG A 66 -16.42 6.01 -2.32
N LYS A 67 -16.31 5.35 -1.16
CA LYS A 67 -16.93 4.05 -0.85
C LYS A 67 -16.58 2.98 -1.87
N MET A 68 -15.31 2.92 -2.26
CA MET A 68 -14.82 1.97 -3.25
C MET A 68 -14.68 0.56 -2.66
N ASP A 69 -14.92 -0.46 -3.47
CA ASP A 69 -14.57 -1.86 -3.16
C ASP A 69 -13.09 -2.08 -3.50
N ALA A 70 -12.24 -1.54 -2.64
CA ALA A 70 -10.80 -1.50 -2.82
C ALA A 70 -10.07 -1.69 -1.48
N CYS A 71 -8.91 -2.33 -1.55
CA CYS A 71 -7.97 -2.43 -0.44
C CYS A 71 -6.55 -2.13 -0.93
N LEU A 72 -5.59 -2.03 0.00
CA LEU A 72 -4.18 -1.78 -0.32
C LEU A 72 -3.32 -3.03 -0.15
N SER A 73 -2.23 -3.09 -0.92
CA SER A 73 -1.03 -3.84 -0.54
C SER A 73 0.16 -2.92 -0.34
N ILE A 74 0.91 -3.16 0.74
CA ILE A 74 2.11 -2.40 1.08
C ILE A 74 3.35 -3.28 0.99
N LYS A 75 4.48 -2.68 0.57
CA LYS A 75 5.79 -3.33 0.52
C LYS A 75 6.62 -2.97 1.75
N PRO A 76 7.08 -3.95 2.55
CA PRO A 76 7.95 -3.70 3.70
C PRO A 76 9.12 -2.75 3.42
N THR A 77 9.76 -2.86 2.27
CA THR A 77 10.91 -2.03 1.86
C THR A 77 10.56 -0.59 1.51
N GLN A 78 9.31 -0.29 1.14
CA GLN A 78 8.84 1.10 1.03
C GLN A 78 8.43 1.67 2.40
N CYS A 79 8.05 0.79 3.33
CA CYS A 79 7.57 1.16 4.66
C CYS A 79 8.67 1.16 5.73
N GLY A 80 9.95 1.07 5.36
CA GLY A 80 11.07 1.28 6.28
C GLY A 80 11.66 0.04 6.94
N ILE A 81 11.35 -1.18 6.46
CA ILE A 81 11.96 -2.42 7.00
C ILE A 81 13.48 -2.44 6.89
N MET A 82 14.06 -1.73 5.92
CA MET A 82 15.51 -1.62 5.74
C MET A 82 16.19 -0.82 6.86
N ALA A 83 15.44 0.07 7.52
CA ALA A 83 15.90 0.79 8.69
C ALA A 83 15.67 0.00 10.00
N GLY A 84 14.98 -1.15 9.92
CA GLY A 84 14.73 -2.06 11.04
C GLY A 84 13.24 -2.33 11.29
N GLU A 85 12.98 -3.35 12.10
CA GLU A 85 11.62 -3.82 12.44
C GLU A 85 10.77 -2.72 13.09
N ASP A 86 11.33 -1.95 14.03
CA ASP A 86 10.62 -0.86 14.70
C ASP A 86 10.25 0.28 13.74
N ALA A 87 11.10 0.56 12.74
CA ALA A 87 10.79 1.55 11.72
C ALA A 87 9.64 1.07 10.83
N TYR A 88 9.66 -0.20 10.42
CA TYR A 88 8.55 -0.79 9.68
C TYR A 88 7.25 -0.80 10.48
N TRP A 89 7.31 -1.17 11.76
CA TRP A 89 6.15 -1.19 12.63
C TRP A 89 5.52 0.20 12.78
N ARG A 90 6.32 1.27 12.96
CA ARG A 90 5.81 2.65 13.02
C ARG A 90 4.99 2.99 11.77
N SER A 91 5.50 2.64 10.59
CA SER A 91 4.81 2.86 9.31
C SER A 91 3.52 2.06 9.20
N VAL A 92 3.57 0.75 9.50
CA VAL A 92 2.39 -0.13 9.44
C VAL A 92 1.30 0.35 10.39
N LYS A 93 1.67 0.77 11.61
CA LYS A 93 0.71 1.32 12.57
C LYS A 93 0.00 2.56 12.02
N ARG A 94 0.74 3.48 11.39
CA ARG A 94 0.16 4.69 10.76
C ARG A 94 -0.84 4.34 9.66
N ILE A 95 -0.58 3.30 8.88
CA ILE A 95 -1.45 2.84 7.78
C ILE A 95 -2.67 2.08 8.32
N LEU A 96 -2.51 1.28 9.39
CA LEU A 96 -3.61 0.50 9.97
C LEU A 96 -4.70 1.36 10.63
N GLU A 97 -4.37 2.55 11.13
CA GLU A 97 -5.36 3.46 11.73
C GLU A 97 -6.50 3.83 10.77
N PRO A 98 -6.24 4.37 9.55
CA PRO A 98 -7.29 4.62 8.57
C PRO A 98 -7.93 3.33 8.02
N VAL A 99 -7.17 2.23 7.87
CA VAL A 99 -7.73 0.94 7.45
C VAL A 99 -8.81 0.47 8.43
N ARG A 100 -8.55 0.53 9.73
CA ARG A 100 -9.52 0.17 10.78
C ARG A 100 -10.73 1.10 10.77
N ALA A 101 -10.50 2.42 10.59
CA ALA A 101 -11.59 3.40 10.58
C ALA A 101 -12.61 3.17 9.46
N MET A 102 -12.20 2.54 8.36
CA MET A 102 -13.07 2.19 7.23
C MET A 102 -13.52 0.72 7.20
N ASP A 103 -13.29 -0.06 8.27
CA ASP A 103 -13.52 -1.51 8.31
C ASP A 103 -12.87 -2.25 7.12
N GLY A 104 -11.66 -1.78 6.75
CA GLY A 104 -10.93 -2.21 5.57
C GLY A 104 -9.98 -3.36 5.83
N PHE A 105 -9.32 -3.79 4.75
CA PHE A 105 -8.30 -4.82 4.78
C PHE A 105 -6.95 -4.27 4.27
N LEU A 106 -5.84 -4.73 4.84
CA LEU A 106 -4.49 -4.38 4.42
C LEU A 106 -3.69 -5.64 4.09
N TRP A 107 -3.20 -5.72 2.85
CA TRP A 107 -2.22 -6.72 2.46
C TRP A 107 -0.81 -6.24 2.84
N MET A 108 -0.01 -7.15 3.40
CA MET A 108 1.42 -6.97 3.61
C MET A 108 2.16 -7.91 2.66
N ASP A 109 2.82 -7.36 1.64
CA ASP A 109 3.58 -8.17 0.68
C ASP A 109 4.75 -8.88 1.38
N MET A 110 5.04 -10.11 0.95
CA MET A 110 6.27 -10.80 1.29
C MET A 110 7.34 -10.50 0.24
N GLU A 111 8.50 -10.01 0.67
CA GLU A 111 9.61 -9.65 -0.20
C GLU A 111 10.78 -10.65 -0.07
N ARG A 112 12.00 -10.22 -0.42
CA ARG A 112 13.22 -11.03 -0.36
C ARG A 112 13.39 -11.71 1.00
N SER A 113 14.01 -12.89 1.02
CA SER A 113 14.16 -13.74 2.21
C SER A 113 14.78 -13.03 3.42
N ALA A 114 15.68 -12.06 3.20
CA ALA A 114 16.26 -11.25 4.27
C ALA A 114 15.23 -10.44 5.09
N PHE A 115 14.03 -10.23 4.53
CA PHE A 115 12.94 -9.48 5.17
C PHE A 115 11.79 -10.38 5.63
N THR A 116 11.85 -11.70 5.42
CA THR A 116 10.75 -12.59 5.79
C THR A 116 10.46 -12.59 7.28
N ASP A 117 11.49 -12.80 8.12
CA ASP A 117 11.29 -12.86 9.57
C ASP A 117 10.82 -11.52 10.16
N PRO A 118 11.43 -10.36 9.82
CA PRO A 118 10.92 -9.08 10.32
C PRO A 118 9.52 -8.75 9.82
N THR A 119 9.15 -9.11 8.57
CA THR A 119 7.77 -8.93 8.09
C THR A 119 6.78 -9.77 8.89
N LEU A 120 7.11 -11.04 9.18
CA LEU A 120 6.25 -11.91 9.99
C LEU A 120 6.15 -11.44 11.45
N ALA A 121 7.22 -10.87 12.02
CA ALA A 121 7.19 -10.30 13.35
C ALA A 121 6.22 -9.11 13.44
N VAL A 122 6.34 -8.17 12.50
CA VAL A 122 5.44 -7.01 12.39
C VAL A 122 3.99 -7.44 12.11
N TYR A 123 3.78 -8.42 11.23
CA TYR A 123 2.45 -8.98 10.97
C TYR A 123 1.79 -9.58 12.22
N ARG A 124 2.52 -10.40 12.99
CA ARG A 124 2.00 -10.99 14.24
C ARG A 124 1.67 -9.91 15.27
N ARG A 125 2.48 -8.86 15.34
CA ARG A 125 2.22 -7.71 16.20
C ARG A 125 0.97 -6.96 15.76
N ALA A 126 0.80 -6.73 14.45
CA ALA A 126 -0.39 -6.11 13.89
C ALA A 126 -1.65 -6.91 14.25
N LEU A 127 -1.66 -8.24 14.08
CA LEU A 127 -2.79 -9.09 14.46
C LEU A 127 -3.14 -9.02 15.96
N ALA A 128 -2.14 -8.83 16.83
CA ALA A 128 -2.37 -8.74 18.27
C ALA A 128 -2.96 -7.38 18.68
N GLU A 129 -2.56 -6.29 18.01
CA GLU A 129 -3.04 -4.92 18.29
C GLU A 129 -4.31 -4.54 17.49
N TYR A 130 -4.55 -5.20 16.35
CA TYR A 130 -5.65 -4.97 15.39
C TYR A 130 -6.24 -6.32 14.95
N PRO A 131 -7.10 -6.95 15.78
CA PRO A 131 -7.68 -8.26 15.50
C PRO A 131 -8.76 -8.23 14.41
#